data_AF-A0A0H3FCW8-F1
#
_entry.id   AF-A0A0H3FCW8-F1
#
_cell.length_a   1.000
_cell.length_b   1.000
_cell.length_c   1.000
_cell.angle_alpha   90.00
_cell.angle_beta   90.00
_cell.angle_gamma   90.00
#
_symmetry.space_group_name_H-M   'P 1'
#
loop_
_entity.id
_entity.type
_entity.pdbx_description
1 polymer ?
#
loop_
_entity_poly.entity_id
_entity_poly.type
_entity_poly.pdbx_seq_one_letter_code
_entity_poly.pdbx_strand_id
1 'polypeptide(L)'
;MTDSITETTHPENSLTVFRALIADLDLSHFTDPQLYDLGAVASESAEGLCQGLLCLSEGLENSELLPPEGVSQVSAYLKASAHLLPALFELSEKAGIALGIAKIRV
;
A
#
# COMPACT_ATOMS: atom_id res chain seq x y z
N MET A 1 -31.46 13.58 -30.92
CA MET A 1 -30.71 14.22 -29.83
C MET A 1 -30.71 13.21 -28.70
N THR A 2 -29.66 12.39 -28.64
CA THR A 2 -29.48 11.32 -27.66
C THR A 2 -28.29 11.74 -26.82
N ASP A 3 -28.58 12.14 -25.58
CA ASP A 3 -27.57 12.45 -24.58
C ASP A 3 -26.82 11.17 -24.24
N SER A 4 -25.62 11.04 -24.79
CA SER A 4 -24.68 10.01 -24.37
C SER A 4 -24.19 10.41 -22.98
N ILE A 5 -24.67 9.72 -21.96
CA ILE A 5 -24.11 9.75 -20.62
C ILE A 5 -22.65 9.32 -20.77
N THR A 6 -21.74 10.28 -20.71
CA THR A 6 -20.32 10.00 -20.50
C THR A 6 -20.19 9.42 -19.11
N GLU A 7 -20.16 8.09 -19.01
CA GLU A 7 -19.58 7.42 -17.86
C GLU A 7 -18.22 8.05 -17.61
N THR A 8 -18.10 8.80 -16.52
CA THR A 8 -16.81 9.23 -15.99
C THR A 8 -16.11 7.98 -15.46
N THR A 9 -15.54 7.19 -16.37
CA THR A 9 -14.56 6.16 -16.03
C THR A 9 -13.37 6.94 -15.47
N HIS A 10 -13.29 7.04 -14.15
CA HIS A 10 -12.09 7.50 -13.49
C HIS A 10 -10.93 6.65 -14.05
N PRO A 11 -9.86 7.25 -14.59
CA PRO A 11 -8.67 6.46 -14.92
C PRO A 11 -8.29 5.74 -13.63
N GLU A 12 -8.20 4.41 -13.68
CA GLU A 12 -7.90 3.62 -12.50
C GLU A 12 -6.63 4.20 -11.88
N ASN A 13 -6.76 4.80 -10.69
CA ASN A 13 -5.63 5.36 -9.97
C ASN A 13 -4.61 4.22 -9.80
N SER A 14 -3.32 4.50 -10.00
CA SER A 14 -2.26 3.49 -9.87
C SER A 14 -2.32 2.72 -8.55
N LEU A 15 -2.83 3.36 -7.49
CA LEU A 15 -3.10 2.74 -6.19
C LEU A 15 -4.21 1.67 -6.24
N THR A 16 -5.29 1.91 -6.99
CA THR A 16 -6.38 0.94 -7.19
C THR A 16 -5.90 -0.25 -8.01
N VAL A 17 -5.16 0.01 -9.10
CA VAL A 17 -4.55 -1.03 -9.94
C VAL A 17 -3.58 -1.88 -9.11
N PHE A 18 -2.72 -1.26 -8.30
CA PHE A 18 -1.80 -1.98 -7.43
C PHE A 18 -2.53 -2.94 -6.48
N ARG A 19 -3.61 -2.49 -5.84
CA ARG A 19 -4.41 -3.33 -4.95
C ARG A 19 -5.04 -4.52 -5.68
N ALA A 20 -5.58 -4.30 -6.87
CA ALA A 20 -6.13 -5.37 -7.68
C ALA A 20 -5.06 -6.41 -8.06
N LEU A 21 -3.87 -5.96 -8.47
CA LEU A 21 -2.75 -6.85 -8.79
C LEU A 21 -2.31 -7.70 -7.59
N ILE A 22 -2.27 -7.14 -6.38
CA ILE A 22 -1.96 -7.90 -5.16
C ILE A 22 -3.09 -8.89 -4.83
N ALA A 23 -4.34 -8.49 -5.00
CA ALA A 23 -5.50 -9.37 -4.78
C ALA A 23 -5.48 -10.58 -5.73
N ASP A 24 -5.13 -10.37 -6.99
CA ASP A 24 -5.12 -11.38 -8.05
C ASP A 24 -3.80 -12.18 -8.14
N LEU A 25 -2.79 -11.84 -7.32
CA LEU A 25 -1.49 -12.50 -7.35
C LEU A 25 -1.61 -13.98 -6.92
N ASP A 26 -1.35 -14.89 -7.86
CA ASP A 26 -1.23 -16.32 -7.58
C ASP A 26 0.18 -16.69 -7.11
N LEU A 27 0.28 -17.13 -5.87
CA LEU A 27 1.53 -17.52 -5.23
C LEU A 27 1.89 -19.00 -5.43
N SER A 28 1.04 -19.79 -6.09
CA SER A 28 1.24 -21.24 -6.27
C SER A 28 2.51 -21.60 -7.04
N HIS A 29 3.05 -20.66 -7.82
CA HIS A 29 4.25 -20.82 -8.64
C HIS A 29 5.54 -20.37 -7.96
N PHE A 30 5.47 -19.83 -6.75
CA PHE A 30 6.63 -19.31 -6.03
C PHE A 30 7.29 -20.42 -5.20
N THR A 31 8.62 -20.41 -5.16
CA THR A 31 9.40 -21.26 -4.25
C THR A 31 9.43 -20.68 -2.85
N ASP A 32 9.69 -21.51 -1.83
CA ASP A 32 9.76 -21.04 -0.43
C ASP A 32 10.70 -19.85 -0.24
N PRO A 33 11.95 -19.81 -0.78
CA PRO A 33 12.82 -18.64 -0.63
C PRO A 33 12.21 -17.37 -1.22
N GLN A 34 11.54 -17.47 -2.38
CA GLN A 34 10.88 -16.32 -3.01
C GLN A 34 9.69 -15.84 -2.19
N LEU A 35 8.95 -16.74 -1.53
CA LEU A 35 7.87 -16.37 -0.62
C LEU A 35 8.41 -15.68 0.64
N TYR A 36 9.54 -16.15 1.18
CA TYR A 36 10.21 -15.47 2.29
C TYR A 36 10.63 -14.06 1.91
N ASP A 37 11.31 -13.91 0.77
CA ASP A 37 11.76 -12.61 0.27
C ASP A 37 10.58 -11.68 0.00
N LEU A 38 9.50 -12.18 -0.61
CA LEU A 38 8.29 -11.42 -0.90
C LEU A 38 7.61 -10.93 0.40
N GLY A 39 7.46 -11.81 1.38
CA GLY A 39 6.89 -11.48 2.68
C GLY A 39 7.72 -10.47 3.46
N ALA A 40 9.06 -10.62 3.40
CA ALA A 40 10.01 -9.70 4.03
C ALA A 40 9.96 -8.31 3.38
N VAL A 41 10.08 -8.22 2.05
CA VAL A 41 10.00 -6.95 1.32
C VAL A 41 8.67 -6.25 1.57
N ALA A 42 7.56 -6.98 1.59
CA ALA A 42 6.24 -6.41 1.89
C ALA A 42 6.17 -5.83 3.31
N SER A 43 6.67 -6.58 4.31
CA SER A 43 6.70 -6.15 5.70
C SER A 43 7.64 -4.95 5.92
N GLU A 44 8.85 -4.98 5.38
CA GLU A 44 9.82 -3.88 5.47
C GLU A 44 9.31 -2.61 4.78
N SER A 45 8.63 -2.75 3.64
CA SER A 45 8.00 -1.61 2.95
C SER A 45 6.89 -0.99 3.79
N ALA A 46 6.06 -1.82 4.43
CA ALA A 46 5.00 -1.34 5.32
C ALA A 46 5.58 -0.63 6.55
N GLU A 47 6.64 -1.19 7.15
CA GLU A 47 7.35 -0.56 8.26
C GLU A 47 7.95 0.78 7.85
N GLY A 48 8.62 0.87 6.69
CA GLY A 48 9.16 2.12 6.17
C GLY A 48 8.09 3.21 5.99
N LEU A 49 6.90 2.85 5.49
CA LEU A 49 5.78 3.78 5.38
C LEU A 49 5.30 4.25 6.77
N CYS A 50 5.20 3.34 7.74
CA CYS A 50 4.84 3.66 9.12
C CYS A 50 5.87 4.60 9.77
N GLN A 51 7.18 4.37 9.57
CA GLN A 51 8.23 5.24 10.06
C GLN A 51 8.15 6.64 9.44
N GLY A 52 7.88 6.74 8.13
CA GLY A 52 7.65 8.03 7.49
C GLY A 52 6.41 8.76 8.03
N LEU A 53 5.34 8.03 8.40
CA LEU A 53 4.17 8.61 9.06
C LEU A 53 4.49 9.15 10.46
N LEU A 54 5.30 8.44 11.24
CA LEU A 54 5.78 8.90 12.55
C LEU A 54 6.65 10.15 12.44
N CYS A 55 7.61 10.14 11.51
CA CYS A 55 8.45 11.31 11.24
C CYS A 55 7.61 12.53 10.83
N LEU A 56 6.59 12.31 9.98
CA LEU A 56 5.64 13.35 9.62
C LEU A 56 4.85 13.86 10.83
N SER A 57 4.38 12.97 11.72
CA SER A 57 3.64 13.41 12.91
C SER A 57 4.51 14.23 13.86
N GLU A 58 5.77 13.84 14.06
CA GLU A 58 6.73 14.58 14.89
C GLU A 58 6.98 15.99 14.33
N GLY A 59 7.16 16.14 13.02
CA GLY A 59 7.30 17.45 12.37
C GLY A 59 6.06 18.34 12.55
N LEU A 60 4.86 17.75 12.47
CA LEU A 60 3.60 18.47 12.71
C LEU A 60 3.43 18.89 14.17
N GLU A 61 3.77 18.03 15.13
CA GLU A 61 3.76 18.35 16.57
C GLU A 61 4.69 19.52 16.90
N ASN A 62 5.85 19.57 16.24
CA ASN A 62 6.84 20.64 16.40
C ASN A 62 6.48 21.94 15.65
N SER A 63 5.30 22.01 15.02
CA SER A 63 4.84 23.17 14.22
C SER A 63 5.82 23.56 13.11
N GLU A 64 6.49 22.57 12.51
CA GLU A 64 7.38 22.83 11.39
C GLU A 64 6.58 23.43 10.22
N LEU A 65 7.04 24.57 9.71
CA LEU A 65 6.39 25.25 8.60
C LEU A 65 6.60 24.44 7.32
N LEU A 66 5.54 23.81 6.84
CA LEU A 66 5.52 23.23 5.51
C LEU A 66 5.53 24.36 4.46
N PRO A 67 6.42 24.31 3.44
CA PRO A 67 6.27 25.18 2.29
C PRO A 67 4.92 24.88 1.59
N PRO A 68 4.38 25.79 0.75
CA PRO A 68 3.12 25.58 0.05
C PRO A 68 3.03 24.25 -0.71
N GLU A 69 4.14 23.83 -1.31
CA GLU A 69 4.27 22.56 -2.02
C GLU A 69 4.31 21.36 -1.05
N GLY A 70 4.77 21.57 0.19
CA GLY A 70 4.86 20.56 1.24
C GLY A 70 3.51 20.03 1.66
N VAL A 71 2.47 20.88 1.71
CA VAL A 71 1.10 20.44 2.05
C VAL A 71 0.55 19.43 1.04
N SER A 72 0.77 19.67 -0.27
CA SER A 72 0.34 18.74 -1.32
C SER A 72 1.13 17.42 -1.26
N GLN A 73 2.42 17.47 -0.95
CA GLN A 73 3.27 16.28 -0.82
C GLN A 73 2.86 15.42 0.38
N VAL A 74 2.59 16.06 1.52
CA VAL A 74 2.05 15.39 2.71
C VAL A 74 0.70 14.75 2.41
N SER A 75 -0.21 15.46 1.73
CA SER A 75 -1.49 14.89 1.31
C SER A 75 -1.33 13.69 0.39
N ALA A 76 -0.41 13.75 -0.57
CA ALA A 76 -0.11 12.65 -1.47
C ALA A 76 0.47 11.44 -0.73
N TYR A 77 1.41 11.68 0.21
CA TYR A 77 1.99 10.64 1.05
C TYR A 77 0.94 9.94 1.91
N LEU A 78 0.10 10.71 2.60
CA LEU A 78 -0.99 10.16 3.43
C LEU A 78 -1.97 9.30 2.61
N LYS A 79 -2.36 9.79 1.42
CA LYS A 79 -3.22 9.02 0.51
C LYS A 79 -2.54 7.74 0.05
N ALA A 80 -1.28 7.81 -0.39
CA ALA A 80 -0.53 6.63 -0.79
C ALA A 80 -0.43 5.61 0.34
N SER A 81 -0.03 6.03 1.55
CA SER A 81 0.06 5.16 2.72
C SER A 81 -1.28 4.50 3.08
N ALA A 82 -2.39 5.23 3.00
CA ALA A 82 -3.73 4.68 3.27
C ALA A 82 -4.14 3.56 2.29
N HIS A 83 -3.59 3.55 1.07
CA HIS A 83 -3.86 2.51 0.08
C HIS A 83 -2.79 1.41 0.07
N LEU A 84 -1.52 1.75 0.25
CA LEU A 84 -0.39 0.83 0.15
C LEU A 84 -0.24 -0.04 1.40
N LEU A 85 -0.44 0.51 2.61
CA LEU A 85 -0.29 -0.27 3.84
C LEU A 85 -1.17 -1.52 3.86
N PRO A 86 -2.50 -1.45 3.57
CA PRO A 86 -3.33 -2.64 3.52
C PRO A 86 -2.86 -3.67 2.50
N ALA A 87 -2.43 -3.23 1.31
CA ALA A 87 -1.96 -4.12 0.26
C ALA A 87 -0.65 -4.82 0.61
N LEU A 88 0.28 -4.11 1.27
CA LEU A 88 1.54 -4.69 1.73
C LEU A 88 1.31 -5.71 2.87
N PHE A 89 0.38 -5.43 3.79
CA PHE A 89 0.00 -6.40 4.81
C PHE A 89 -0.67 -7.64 4.20
N GLU A 90 -1.60 -7.46 3.27
CA GLU A 90 -2.23 -8.57 2.53
C GLU A 90 -1.19 -9.42 1.80
N LEU A 91 -0.23 -8.80 1.12
CA LEU A 91 0.84 -9.50 0.43
C LEU A 91 1.73 -10.29 1.39
N SER A 92 2.13 -9.69 2.51
CA SER A 92 2.95 -10.36 3.53
C SER A 92 2.21 -11.55 4.16
N GLU A 93 0.91 -11.39 4.44
CA GLU A 93 0.07 -12.46 4.95
C GLU A 93 -0.09 -13.59 3.92
N LYS A 94 -0.40 -13.27 2.65
CA LYS A 94 -0.51 -14.27 1.58
C LYS A 94 0.78 -15.09 1.43
N ALA A 95 1.94 -14.43 1.46
CA ALA A 95 3.23 -15.12 1.44
C ALA A 95 3.41 -16.05 2.65
N GLY A 96 3.02 -15.58 3.85
CA GLY A 96 3.06 -16.39 5.06
C GLY A 96 2.09 -17.57 5.06
N ILE A 97 0.90 -17.42 4.47
CA ILE A 97 -0.06 -18.52 4.30
C ILE A 97 0.50 -19.56 3.32
N ALA A 98 1.07 -19.11 2.20
CA ALA A 98 1.67 -20.00 1.19
C ALA A 98 2.84 -20.83 1.76
N LEU A 99 3.62 -20.26 2.68
CA LEU A 99 4.68 -20.94 3.43
C LEU A 99 4.18 -21.83 4.60
N GLY A 100 2.90 -21.75 4.95
CA GLY A 100 2.35 -22.43 6.13
C GLY A 100 2.80 -21.83 7.48
N ILE A 101 3.31 -20.60 7.49
CA ILE A 101 3.82 -19.90 8.69
C ILE A 101 2.77 -18.97 9.33
N ALA A 102 1.75 -18.56 8.59
CA ALA A 102 0.69 -17.70 9.11
C ALA A 102 -0.39 -18.51 9.83
N LYS A 103 -0.47 -18.39 11.17
CA LYS A 103 -1.67 -18.77 11.92
C LYS A 103 -2.70 -17.65 11.80
N ILE A 104 -3.92 -18.00 11.35
CA ILE A 104 -5.12 -17.15 11.35
C ILE A 104 -5.16 -16.35 12.66
N ARG A 105 -4.97 -15.02 12.59
CA ARG A 105 -5.33 -14.14 13.71
C ARG A 105 -6.84 -13.96 13.66
N VAL A 106 -7.55 -14.66 14.53
CA VAL A 106 -8.98 -14.45 14.85
C VAL A 106 -9.12 -13.13 15.60
#